data_AF-A0A2R6KC24-F1
#
_entry.id   AF-A0A2R6KC24-F1
#
_cell.length_a   1.000
_cell.length_b   1.000
_cell.length_c   1.000
_cell.angle_alpha   90.00
_cell.angle_beta   90.00
_cell.angle_gamma   90.00
#
_symmetry.space_group_name_H-M   'P 1'
#
loop_
_entity.id
_entity.type
_entity.pdbx_description
1 polymer ?
#
loop_
_entity_poly.entity_id
_entity_poly.type
_entity_poly.pdbx_seq_one_letter_code
_entity_poly.pdbx_strand_id
1 'polypeptide(L)'
;MAGSDSPQNPFNVALNNQREAVEALSKAIGKSGDSPEQLETLLNVEVGQTPSEVVYTENKLELLHYEAQTDEQHEVPIIIVYALINKPFILDLQPDRSVVRRLLEAGHDVYMIDWNEPSRLDQYLTLDDYVNRYMDNCVDIVRERSGQDSINVLGYCMGGTMSTMYASLHPEKVRNLGLMAAGLCFDDTGGVLEEWGDEQYYSPRDVTETFGNAPAEMLDVGFALMDPVANFVSKYVRLYDNIEDDDFVENFGRMERWLSEGIDVAGATYVQFLEDIYQDNKLYNDELYLDGKHIDLSRIDMPVLQITGEYDHLIPPESSTPFNDAIGSEDVTTMQQSTGHIGLSVSGSSHTELWPRVCEWFAERSVVDAEAVPEAAAIEIDDVDEEAVGSEAPPAVNDETAGEEATGDDTTSDDAVDDNAASETDAESTGDSPGIDVISGIGPTYADRLRDDGIETVDDLRDADIEEVAEVAEVSESRAREWVDLAS
;
A
#
# COMPACT_ATOMS: atom_id res chain seq x y z
N MET A 1 58.61 21.75 -8.78
CA MET A 1 57.40 21.47 -9.56
C MET A 1 56.54 20.57 -8.69
N ALA A 2 55.61 21.18 -7.95
CA ALA A 2 54.67 20.47 -7.09
C ALA A 2 53.40 20.23 -7.92
N GLY A 3 53.07 18.95 -8.15
CA GLY A 3 51.81 18.55 -8.77
C GLY A 3 50.71 18.54 -7.71
N SER A 4 49.60 19.18 -8.04
CA SER A 4 48.40 19.33 -7.21
C SER A 4 47.55 18.06 -7.25
N ASP A 5 47.55 17.28 -6.18
CA ASP A 5 46.40 16.44 -5.81
C ASP A 5 45.42 17.31 -5.05
N SER A 6 44.37 17.77 -5.73
CA SER A 6 43.21 18.35 -5.06
C SER A 6 42.37 17.21 -4.48
N PRO A 7 41.93 17.26 -3.21
CA PRO A 7 41.04 16.26 -2.65
C PRO A 7 39.75 16.23 -3.47
N GLN A 8 39.35 15.05 -3.94
CA GLN A 8 38.14 14.87 -4.74
C GLN A 8 36.94 15.32 -3.90
N ASN A 9 36.30 16.40 -4.35
CA ASN A 9 35.08 16.91 -3.74
C ASN A 9 33.95 15.89 -3.97
N PRO A 10 33.30 15.35 -2.92
CA PRO A 10 32.22 14.37 -3.07
C PRO A 10 31.06 14.89 -3.94
N PHE A 11 30.81 16.21 -3.94
CA PHE A 11 29.83 16.83 -4.83
C PHE A 11 30.24 16.77 -6.31
N ASN A 12 31.55 16.82 -6.63
CA ASN A 12 32.01 16.68 -8.01
C ASN A 12 31.89 15.23 -8.49
N VAL A 13 32.06 14.25 -7.60
CA VAL A 13 31.84 12.83 -7.93
C VAL A 13 30.35 12.58 -8.17
N ALA A 14 29.48 13.07 -7.28
CA ALA A 14 28.03 12.98 -7.47
C ALA A 14 27.56 13.68 -8.75
N LEU A 15 28.03 14.91 -9.04
CA LEU A 15 27.71 15.65 -10.25
C LEU A 15 28.24 14.97 -11.52
N ASN A 16 29.44 14.38 -11.47
CA ASN A 16 29.98 13.63 -12.61
C ASN A 16 29.19 12.34 -12.84
N ASN A 17 28.82 11.61 -11.78
CA ASN A 17 27.99 10.41 -11.89
C ASN A 17 26.59 10.76 -12.41
N GLN A 18 26.00 11.87 -11.96
CA GLN A 18 24.73 12.37 -12.48
C GLN A 18 24.84 12.81 -13.94
N ARG A 19 25.97 13.39 -14.35
CA ARG A 19 26.26 13.72 -15.75
C ARG A 19 26.40 12.45 -16.60
N GLU A 20 27.11 11.45 -16.11
CA GLU A 20 27.26 10.15 -16.79
C GLU A 20 25.92 9.40 -16.87
N ALA A 21 25.10 9.47 -15.82
CA ALA A 21 23.73 8.96 -15.81
C ALA A 21 22.84 9.67 -16.83
N VAL A 22 22.90 11.01 -16.90
CA VAL A 22 22.18 11.81 -17.90
C VAL A 22 22.71 11.56 -19.32
N GLU A 23 24.02 11.35 -19.49
CA GLU A 23 24.60 10.96 -20.79
C GLU A 23 24.23 9.53 -21.19
N ALA A 24 24.15 8.60 -20.23
CA ALA A 24 23.70 7.23 -20.45
C ALA A 24 22.21 7.17 -20.76
N LEU A 25 21.38 7.95 -20.05
CA LEU A 25 19.96 8.14 -20.32
C LEU A 25 19.76 8.82 -21.68
N SER A 26 20.50 9.88 -21.99
CA SER A 26 20.46 10.55 -23.30
C SER A 26 20.95 9.64 -24.43
N LYS A 27 21.90 8.74 -24.16
CA LYS A 27 22.33 7.71 -25.13
C LYS A 27 21.35 6.55 -25.22
N ALA A 28 20.67 6.17 -24.14
CA ALA A 28 19.61 5.18 -24.16
C ALA A 28 18.43 5.73 -24.98
N ILE A 29 17.97 6.94 -24.68
CA ILE A 29 16.99 7.69 -25.48
C ILE A 29 17.49 7.88 -26.93
N GLY A 30 18.78 8.16 -27.13
CA GLY A 30 19.39 8.32 -28.46
C GLY A 30 19.60 7.02 -29.24
N LYS A 31 19.70 5.87 -28.56
CA LYS A 31 19.75 4.51 -29.16
C LYS A 31 18.33 4.00 -29.41
N SER A 32 17.39 4.37 -28.55
CA SER A 32 15.91 4.31 -28.73
C SER A 32 15.38 5.38 -29.67
N GLY A 33 16.25 6.15 -30.32
CA GLY A 33 15.89 7.20 -31.28
C GLY A 33 15.08 6.72 -32.49
N ASP A 34 14.77 5.41 -32.55
CA ASP A 34 13.96 4.78 -33.59
C ASP A 34 12.85 3.84 -33.06
N SER A 35 12.52 3.79 -31.76
CA SER A 35 11.42 2.92 -31.31
C SER A 35 10.55 3.51 -30.19
N PRO A 36 9.45 4.19 -30.56
CA PRO A 36 8.42 4.71 -29.65
C PRO A 36 7.76 3.64 -28.77
N GLU A 37 7.72 2.39 -29.25
CA GLU A 37 7.03 1.27 -28.59
C GLU A 37 7.65 0.92 -27.23
N GLN A 38 8.98 0.80 -27.08
CA GLN A 38 9.59 0.47 -25.78
C GLN A 38 9.46 1.60 -24.75
N LEU A 39 9.42 2.86 -25.21
CA LEU A 39 9.15 4.01 -24.33
C LEU A 39 7.69 4.00 -23.85
N GLU A 40 6.76 3.64 -24.72
CA GLU A 40 5.36 3.44 -24.38
C GLU A 40 5.16 2.26 -23.42
N THR A 41 5.84 1.13 -23.65
CA THR A 41 5.85 -0.03 -22.74
C THR A 41 6.35 0.32 -21.34
N LEU A 42 7.42 1.13 -21.23
CA LEU A 42 7.92 1.61 -19.93
C LEU A 42 6.90 2.47 -19.17
N LEU A 43 6.11 3.28 -19.89
CA LEU A 43 5.13 4.21 -19.30
C LEU A 43 3.80 3.52 -18.95
N ASN A 44 3.42 2.49 -19.70
CA ASN A 44 2.12 1.82 -19.58
C ASN A 44 2.21 0.45 -18.90
N VAL A 45 3.28 0.21 -18.13
CA VAL A 45 3.52 -1.11 -17.55
C VAL A 45 2.49 -1.43 -16.46
N GLU A 46 1.86 -2.59 -16.59
CA GLU A 46 0.88 -3.09 -15.64
C GLU A 46 1.57 -3.75 -14.44
N VAL A 47 1.03 -3.51 -13.24
CA VAL A 47 1.46 -4.04 -11.94
C VAL A 47 0.22 -4.35 -11.09
N GLY A 48 0.34 -5.17 -10.05
CA GLY A 48 -0.78 -5.44 -9.13
C GLY A 48 -1.96 -6.13 -9.82
N GLN A 49 -1.67 -7.02 -10.77
CA GLN A 49 -2.69 -7.60 -11.66
C GLN A 49 -3.51 -8.73 -11.02
N THR A 50 -3.20 -9.15 -9.78
CA THR A 50 -3.94 -10.25 -9.15
C THR A 50 -5.33 -9.77 -8.75
N PRO A 51 -6.40 -10.40 -9.27
CA PRO A 51 -7.77 -9.98 -8.99
C PRO A 51 -8.06 -9.96 -7.48
N SER A 52 -8.62 -8.85 -7.01
CA SER A 52 -9.01 -8.66 -5.62
C SER A 52 -10.24 -7.77 -5.51
N GLU A 53 -10.93 -7.89 -4.37
CA GLU A 53 -11.98 -6.97 -3.96
C GLU A 53 -11.58 -6.21 -2.69
N VAL A 54 -12.07 -4.98 -2.55
CA VAL A 54 -11.96 -4.22 -1.30
C VAL A 54 -13.06 -4.69 -0.37
N VAL A 55 -12.69 -5.28 0.77
CA VAL A 55 -13.63 -5.92 1.71
C VAL A 55 -13.90 -5.08 2.95
N TYR A 56 -13.02 -4.13 3.23
CA TYR A 56 -13.14 -3.19 4.32
C TYR A 56 -12.38 -1.91 3.96
N THR A 57 -12.91 -0.77 4.42
CA THR A 57 -12.24 0.51 4.29
C THR A 57 -12.34 1.27 5.61
N GLU A 58 -11.26 1.95 5.98
CA GLU A 58 -11.26 2.89 7.10
C GLU A 58 -10.31 4.05 6.80
N ASN A 59 -10.82 5.27 6.82
CA ASN A 59 -10.05 6.44 6.39
C ASN A 59 -9.56 6.29 4.93
N LYS A 60 -8.25 6.15 4.69
CA LYS A 60 -7.69 5.82 3.37
C LYS A 60 -7.33 4.34 3.25
N LEU A 61 -7.27 3.60 4.36
CA LEU A 61 -6.95 2.19 4.34
C LEU A 61 -8.00 1.40 3.56
N GLU A 62 -7.53 0.46 2.77
CA GLU A 62 -8.32 -0.57 2.09
C GLU A 62 -7.78 -1.95 2.48
N LEU A 63 -8.66 -2.84 2.91
CA LEU A 63 -8.34 -4.26 3.07
C LEU A 63 -8.72 -4.98 1.78
N LEU A 64 -7.72 -5.51 1.09
CA LEU A 64 -7.90 -6.28 -0.14
C LEU A 64 -8.07 -7.76 0.22
N HIS A 65 -9.01 -8.42 -0.44
CA HIS A 65 -9.17 -9.88 -0.44
C HIS A 65 -8.99 -10.39 -1.85
N TYR A 66 -8.05 -11.32 -2.04
CA TYR A 66 -7.69 -11.80 -3.36
C TYR A 66 -8.54 -13.00 -3.80
N GLU A 67 -8.85 -13.07 -5.08
CA GLU A 67 -9.60 -14.19 -5.65
C GLU A 67 -8.78 -15.49 -5.57
N ALA A 68 -9.43 -16.57 -5.11
CA ALA A 68 -8.81 -17.88 -5.00
C ALA A 68 -8.32 -18.42 -6.35
N GLN A 69 -7.16 -19.09 -6.36
CA GLN A 69 -6.60 -19.74 -7.56
C GLN A 69 -6.64 -21.28 -7.48
N THR A 70 -7.28 -21.82 -6.45
CA THR A 70 -7.47 -23.26 -6.21
C THR A 70 -8.93 -23.55 -5.87
N ASP A 71 -9.39 -24.77 -6.15
CA ASP A 71 -10.77 -25.21 -5.82
C ASP A 71 -11.00 -25.34 -4.30
N GLU A 72 -9.93 -25.66 -3.56
CA GLU A 72 -9.93 -25.79 -2.10
C GLU A 72 -8.82 -24.89 -1.54
N GLN A 73 -9.11 -24.19 -0.43
CA GLN A 73 -8.16 -23.35 0.28
C GLN A 73 -7.97 -23.84 1.72
N HIS A 74 -6.85 -23.48 2.33
CA HIS A 74 -6.60 -23.65 3.75
C HIS A 74 -7.61 -22.83 4.56
N GLU A 75 -8.11 -23.42 5.66
CA GLU A 75 -9.16 -22.80 6.47
C GLU A 75 -8.72 -21.53 7.20
N VAL A 76 -7.43 -21.43 7.55
CA VAL A 76 -6.86 -20.26 8.23
C VAL A 76 -6.30 -19.28 7.20
N PRO A 77 -6.88 -18.08 7.06
CA PRO A 77 -6.40 -17.09 6.10
C PRO A 77 -5.07 -16.45 6.54
N ILE A 78 -4.39 -15.83 5.57
CA ILE A 78 -3.19 -15.02 5.77
C ILE A 78 -3.54 -13.56 5.49
N ILE A 79 -3.28 -12.68 6.46
CA ILE A 79 -3.26 -11.23 6.25
C ILE A 79 -1.83 -10.73 6.08
N ILE A 80 -1.59 -10.01 4.99
CA ILE A 80 -0.32 -9.35 4.70
C ILE A 80 -0.38 -7.92 5.24
N VAL A 81 0.53 -7.60 6.15
CA VAL A 81 0.70 -6.27 6.73
C VAL A 81 1.89 -5.61 6.06
N TYR A 82 1.61 -4.76 5.08
CA TYR A 82 2.64 -4.08 4.32
C TYR A 82 3.28 -2.93 5.13
N ALA A 83 4.45 -2.45 4.69
CA ALA A 83 5.10 -1.28 5.28
C ALA A 83 4.28 0.00 5.05
N LEU A 84 4.47 1.02 5.87
CA LEU A 84 3.87 2.35 5.64
C LEU A 84 4.60 3.17 4.55
N ILE A 85 5.63 2.60 3.94
CA ILE A 85 6.49 3.24 2.95
C ILE A 85 6.35 2.48 1.63
N ASN A 86 6.16 3.25 0.55
CA ASN A 86 5.90 2.78 -0.82
C ASN A 86 4.60 1.99 -0.97
N LYS A 87 4.22 1.70 -2.21
CA LYS A 87 3.01 0.93 -2.49
C LYS A 87 3.19 -0.58 -2.32
N PRO A 88 2.14 -1.30 -1.89
CA PRO A 88 2.21 -2.73 -1.59
C PRO A 88 2.33 -3.62 -2.83
N PHE A 89 2.09 -3.09 -4.04
CA PHE A 89 2.16 -3.87 -5.28
C PHE A 89 3.54 -4.46 -5.57
N ILE A 90 4.60 -4.12 -4.83
CA ILE A 90 5.89 -4.83 -4.91
C ILE A 90 5.77 -6.32 -4.52
N LEU A 91 4.77 -6.66 -3.71
CA LEU A 91 4.42 -8.05 -3.38
C LEU A 91 3.53 -8.70 -4.46
N ASP A 92 3.09 -7.94 -5.45
CA ASP A 92 2.28 -8.38 -6.59
C ASP A 92 2.74 -7.74 -7.91
N LEU A 93 4.07 -7.71 -8.13
CA LEU A 93 4.66 -6.88 -9.19
C LEU A 93 4.24 -7.32 -10.59
N GLN A 94 4.31 -8.63 -10.86
CA GLN A 94 3.88 -9.27 -12.10
C GLN A 94 3.55 -10.74 -11.85
N PRO A 95 2.83 -11.44 -12.75
CA PRO A 95 2.34 -12.80 -12.55
C PRO A 95 3.35 -13.81 -11.98
N ASP A 96 4.57 -13.85 -12.51
CA ASP A 96 5.62 -14.80 -12.07
C ASP A 96 6.54 -14.24 -10.98
N ARG A 97 6.30 -12.99 -10.55
CA ARG A 97 6.97 -12.26 -9.45
C ARG A 97 5.95 -11.65 -8.48
N SER A 98 4.98 -12.46 -8.09
CA SER A 98 3.95 -12.07 -7.14
C SER A 98 3.97 -13.02 -5.95
N VAL A 99 4.26 -12.48 -4.78
CA VAL A 99 4.17 -13.17 -3.49
C VAL A 99 2.72 -13.57 -3.23
N VAL A 100 1.79 -12.65 -3.49
CA VAL A 100 0.35 -12.88 -3.34
C VAL A 100 -0.08 -14.09 -4.16
N ARG A 101 0.30 -14.16 -5.45
CA ARG A 101 -0.03 -15.31 -6.29
C ARG A 101 0.61 -16.59 -5.80
N ARG A 102 1.84 -16.58 -5.29
CA ARG A 102 2.46 -17.79 -4.73
C ARG A 102 1.70 -18.34 -3.52
N LEU A 103 1.14 -17.47 -2.70
CA LEU A 103 0.29 -17.88 -1.58
C LEU A 103 -1.04 -18.45 -2.08
N LEU A 104 -1.71 -17.78 -3.03
CA LEU A 104 -2.96 -18.24 -3.63
C LEU A 104 -2.81 -19.56 -4.38
N GLU A 105 -1.77 -19.71 -5.20
CA GLU A 105 -1.44 -20.95 -5.94
C GLU A 105 -1.13 -22.12 -4.99
N ALA A 106 -0.66 -21.82 -3.78
CA ALA A 106 -0.43 -22.82 -2.73
C ALA A 106 -1.68 -23.13 -1.91
N GLY A 107 -2.83 -22.51 -2.21
CA GLY A 107 -4.10 -22.75 -1.56
C GLY A 107 -4.37 -21.90 -0.32
N HIS A 108 -3.62 -20.82 -0.08
CA HIS A 108 -3.93 -19.90 1.02
C HIS A 108 -5.07 -18.95 0.65
N ASP A 109 -5.88 -18.57 1.64
CA ASP A 109 -6.81 -17.44 1.54
C ASP A 109 -6.09 -16.15 1.95
N VAL A 110 -5.97 -15.17 1.04
CA VAL A 110 -5.00 -14.07 1.17
C VAL A 110 -5.69 -12.72 1.22
N TYR A 111 -5.33 -11.96 2.24
CA TYR A 111 -5.71 -10.56 2.42
C TYR A 111 -4.47 -9.68 2.47
N MET A 112 -4.59 -8.42 2.09
CA MET A 112 -3.51 -7.43 2.22
C MET A 112 -4.06 -6.09 2.67
N ILE A 113 -3.39 -5.48 3.64
CA ILE A 113 -3.67 -4.11 4.04
C ILE A 113 -2.95 -3.17 3.06
N ASP A 114 -3.72 -2.40 2.31
CA ASP A 114 -3.23 -1.20 1.62
C ASP A 114 -3.53 0.02 2.49
N TRP A 115 -2.48 0.64 3.02
CA TRP A 115 -2.61 1.81 3.89
C TRP A 115 -3.04 3.06 3.12
N ASN A 116 -2.80 3.08 1.81
CA ASN A 116 -2.84 4.25 0.94
C ASN A 116 -2.02 5.45 1.49
N GLU A 117 -2.07 6.57 0.78
CA GLU A 117 -1.29 7.75 1.13
C GLU A 117 -1.93 8.54 2.28
N PRO A 118 -1.18 8.84 3.37
CA PRO A 118 -1.70 9.68 4.43
C PRO A 118 -1.78 11.13 3.96
N SER A 119 -2.91 11.77 4.23
CA SER A 119 -3.03 13.21 4.03
C SER A 119 -2.31 13.98 5.15
N ARG A 120 -2.16 15.29 4.98
CA ARG A 120 -1.65 16.17 6.05
C ARG A 120 -2.48 16.13 7.33
N LEU A 121 -3.76 15.76 7.27
CA LEU A 121 -4.59 15.62 8.48
C LEU A 121 -4.20 14.39 9.30
N ASP A 122 -3.58 13.40 8.66
CA ASP A 122 -3.17 12.13 9.26
C ASP A 122 -1.79 12.23 9.92
N GLN A 123 -1.13 13.40 9.91
CA GLN A 123 0.23 13.60 10.45
C GLN A 123 0.37 13.27 11.95
N TYR A 124 -0.74 13.17 12.68
CA TYR A 124 -0.78 12.85 14.10
C TYR A 124 -1.10 11.38 14.38
N LEU A 125 -1.30 10.54 13.35
CA LEU A 125 -1.43 9.10 13.54
C LEU A 125 -0.16 8.54 14.17
N THR A 126 -0.33 7.79 15.25
CA THR A 126 0.72 7.13 16.03
C THR A 126 0.79 5.65 15.68
N LEU A 127 1.84 4.95 16.13
CA LEU A 127 1.90 3.49 15.99
C LEU A 127 0.73 2.80 16.68
N ASP A 128 0.17 3.37 17.75
CA ASP A 128 -1.03 2.84 18.41
C ASP A 128 -2.24 2.86 17.47
N ASP A 129 -2.44 3.94 16.71
CA ASP A 129 -3.55 4.02 15.75
C ASP A 129 -3.42 2.96 14.64
N TYR A 130 -2.20 2.74 14.13
CA TYR A 130 -1.96 1.71 13.12
C TYR A 130 -2.13 0.30 13.67
N VAL A 131 -1.59 0.00 14.85
CA VAL A 131 -1.58 -1.36 15.43
C VAL A 131 -2.90 -1.72 16.11
N ASN A 132 -3.38 -0.88 17.04
CA ASN A 132 -4.51 -1.21 17.92
C ASN A 132 -5.87 -0.80 17.37
N ARG A 133 -5.91 -0.05 16.27
CA ARG A 133 -7.16 0.30 15.58
C ARG A 133 -7.18 -0.25 14.17
N TYR A 134 -6.34 0.25 13.28
CA TYR A 134 -6.44 -0.08 11.87
C TYR A 134 -6.13 -1.56 11.59
N MET A 135 -4.99 -2.05 12.07
CA MET A 135 -4.63 -3.46 11.93
C MET A 135 -5.60 -4.37 12.68
N ASP A 136 -5.99 -4.03 13.92
CA ASP A 136 -6.92 -4.85 14.70
C ASP A 136 -8.30 -4.98 14.03
N ASN A 137 -8.84 -3.88 13.49
CA ASN A 137 -10.09 -3.89 12.73
C ASN A 137 -9.98 -4.79 11.49
N CYS A 138 -8.89 -4.70 10.74
CA CYS A 138 -8.66 -5.59 9.59
C CYS A 138 -8.61 -7.06 10.01
N VAL A 139 -7.89 -7.39 11.08
CA VAL A 139 -7.81 -8.76 11.61
C VAL A 139 -9.19 -9.26 12.02
N ASP A 140 -10.00 -8.43 12.69
CA ASP A 140 -11.37 -8.82 13.08
C ASP A 140 -12.27 -9.06 11.86
N ILE A 141 -12.16 -8.25 10.79
CA ILE A 141 -12.88 -8.50 9.53
C ILE A 141 -12.48 -9.84 8.92
N VAL A 142 -11.18 -10.15 8.85
CA VAL A 142 -10.69 -11.42 8.28
C VAL A 142 -11.15 -12.61 9.13
N ARG A 143 -11.11 -12.50 10.47
CA ARG A 143 -11.60 -13.52 11.41
C ARG A 143 -13.10 -13.76 11.24
N GLU A 144 -13.90 -12.69 11.15
CA GLU A 144 -15.35 -12.80 10.95
C GLU A 144 -15.69 -13.45 9.60
N ARG A 145 -15.01 -13.05 8.51
CA ARG A 145 -15.22 -13.63 7.17
C ARG A 145 -14.83 -15.10 7.09
N SER A 146 -13.71 -15.49 7.70
CA SER A 146 -13.21 -16.86 7.67
C SER A 146 -13.83 -17.78 8.73
N GLY A 147 -14.49 -17.21 9.74
CA GLY A 147 -14.99 -17.95 10.90
C GLY A 147 -13.88 -18.47 11.83
N GLN A 148 -12.66 -17.96 11.71
CA GLN A 148 -11.50 -18.40 12.48
C GLN A 148 -11.26 -17.51 13.71
N ASP A 149 -10.97 -18.13 14.85
CA ASP A 149 -10.63 -17.39 16.06
C ASP A 149 -9.24 -16.74 16.00
N SER A 150 -8.35 -17.22 15.14
CA SER A 150 -6.98 -16.71 14.97
C SER A 150 -6.54 -16.88 13.52
N ILE A 151 -5.78 -15.92 12.98
CA ILE A 151 -5.35 -15.93 11.58
C ILE A 151 -3.83 -15.87 11.45
N ASN A 152 -3.31 -16.20 10.27
CA ASN A 152 -1.89 -16.03 9.98
C ASN A 152 -1.60 -14.56 9.65
N VAL A 153 -0.52 -14.01 10.19
CA VAL A 153 -0.08 -12.64 9.92
C VAL A 153 1.29 -12.70 9.25
N LEU A 154 1.43 -12.08 8.06
CA LEU A 154 2.69 -11.93 7.37
C LEU A 154 3.02 -10.44 7.25
N GLY A 155 3.95 -9.96 8.07
CA GLY A 155 4.39 -8.56 8.03
C GLY A 155 5.66 -8.37 7.21
N TYR A 156 5.68 -7.33 6.38
CA TYR A 156 6.83 -6.95 5.55
C TYR A 156 7.48 -5.65 6.02
N CYS A 157 8.79 -5.68 6.27
CA CYS A 157 9.60 -4.53 6.70
C CYS A 157 9.00 -3.84 7.94
N MET A 158 8.62 -2.56 7.85
CA MET A 158 7.93 -1.84 8.93
C MET A 158 6.62 -2.53 9.35
N GLY A 159 5.91 -3.14 8.39
CA GLY A 159 4.73 -3.96 8.66
C GLY A 159 5.03 -5.20 9.49
N GLY A 160 6.23 -5.79 9.40
CA GLY A 160 6.69 -6.86 10.29
C GLY A 160 6.94 -6.38 11.71
N THR A 161 7.48 -5.18 11.86
CA THR A 161 7.67 -4.55 13.18
C THR A 161 6.32 -4.26 13.83
N MET A 162 5.37 -3.69 13.09
CA MET A 162 3.99 -3.47 13.56
C MET A 162 3.27 -4.81 13.87
N SER A 163 3.47 -5.84 13.05
CA SER A 163 2.88 -7.17 13.28
C SER A 163 3.40 -7.81 14.57
N THR A 164 4.66 -7.54 14.93
CA THR A 164 5.26 -7.98 16.20
C THR A 164 4.59 -7.28 17.39
N MET A 165 4.41 -5.96 17.31
CA MET A 165 3.68 -5.20 18.33
C MET A 165 2.25 -5.70 18.48
N TYR A 166 1.58 -5.98 17.36
CA TYR A 166 0.23 -6.54 17.33
C TYR A 166 0.16 -7.91 18.00
N ALA A 167 1.05 -8.85 17.62
CA ALA A 167 1.06 -10.20 18.16
C ALA A 167 1.33 -10.24 19.68
N SER A 168 2.10 -9.29 20.21
CA SER A 168 2.31 -9.16 21.65
C SER A 168 1.02 -8.70 22.38
N LEU A 169 0.28 -7.76 21.79
CA LEU A 169 -0.92 -7.18 22.39
C LEU A 169 -2.16 -8.06 22.25
N HIS A 170 -2.30 -8.74 21.10
CA HIS A 170 -3.46 -9.57 20.71
C HIS A 170 -3.03 -11.00 20.33
N PRO A 171 -2.25 -11.71 21.17
CA PRO A 171 -1.70 -13.02 20.82
C PRO A 171 -2.78 -14.06 20.49
N GLU A 172 -3.96 -13.95 21.09
CA GLU A 172 -5.10 -14.83 20.84
C GLU A 172 -5.67 -14.74 19.42
N LYS A 173 -5.41 -13.63 18.70
CA LYS A 173 -5.88 -13.41 17.33
C LYS A 173 -4.86 -13.85 16.27
N VAL A 174 -3.62 -14.16 16.68
CA VAL A 174 -2.52 -14.50 15.76
C VAL A 174 -2.19 -15.99 15.88
N ARG A 175 -2.45 -16.74 14.80
CA ARG A 175 -2.14 -18.17 14.72
C ARG A 175 -0.67 -18.44 14.45
N ASN A 176 -0.11 -17.76 13.45
CA ASN A 176 1.28 -17.87 13.04
C ASN A 176 1.77 -16.49 12.61
N LEU A 177 2.99 -16.13 12.98
CA LEU A 177 3.58 -14.83 12.69
C LEU A 177 4.77 -14.97 11.71
N GLY A 178 4.58 -14.52 10.48
CA GLY A 178 5.63 -14.35 9.48
C GLY A 178 6.20 -12.95 9.50
N LEU A 179 7.53 -12.84 9.55
CA LEU A 179 8.26 -11.58 9.63
C LEU A 179 9.28 -11.55 8.49
N MET A 180 8.98 -10.77 7.45
CA MET A 180 9.78 -10.68 6.24
C MET A 180 10.54 -9.36 6.20
N ALA A 181 11.87 -9.45 6.18
CA ALA A 181 12.77 -8.29 6.18
C ALA A 181 12.45 -7.25 7.26
N ALA A 182 12.02 -7.72 8.44
CA ALA A 182 11.56 -6.87 9.54
C ALA A 182 12.73 -6.41 10.41
N GLY A 183 12.87 -5.10 10.63
CA GLY A 183 13.85 -4.54 11.53
C GLY A 183 13.35 -4.60 12.98
N LEU A 184 13.97 -5.45 13.80
CA LEU A 184 13.47 -5.80 15.13
C LEU A 184 14.53 -5.64 16.23
N CYS A 185 15.79 -5.44 15.85
CA CYS A 185 16.91 -5.20 16.73
C CYS A 185 17.87 -4.21 16.05
N PHE A 186 18.20 -3.13 16.74
CA PHE A 186 19.13 -2.09 16.29
C PHE A 186 20.17 -1.89 17.40
N ASP A 187 21.22 -2.71 17.38
CA ASP A 187 22.34 -2.73 18.34
C ASP A 187 23.66 -2.86 17.58
N ASP A 188 24.05 -1.79 16.88
CA ASP A 188 25.24 -1.68 16.02
C ASP A 188 25.25 -2.75 14.90
N THR A 189 24.10 -3.01 14.26
CA THR A 189 23.99 -4.05 13.23
C THR A 189 24.55 -3.61 11.88
N GLY A 190 24.78 -2.31 11.70
CA GLY A 190 25.43 -1.74 10.51
C GLY A 190 24.50 -1.62 9.30
N GLY A 191 23.18 -1.71 9.53
CA GLY A 191 22.17 -1.41 8.52
C GLY A 191 22.11 0.08 8.21
N VAL A 192 21.88 0.47 6.96
CA VAL A 192 21.93 1.89 6.58
C VAL A 192 20.86 2.72 7.31
N LEU A 193 19.70 2.14 7.61
CA LEU A 193 18.64 2.81 8.35
C LEU A 193 19.02 3.10 9.81
N GLU A 194 19.80 2.23 10.43
CA GLU A 194 20.34 2.44 11.78
C GLU A 194 21.33 3.61 11.78
N GLU A 195 22.32 3.56 10.89
CA GLU A 195 23.39 4.55 10.77
C GLU A 195 22.87 5.96 10.44
N TRP A 196 21.82 6.06 9.61
CA TRP A 196 21.23 7.35 9.25
C TRP A 196 20.16 7.82 10.24
N GLY A 197 19.56 6.88 10.97
CA GLY A 197 18.64 7.16 12.06
C GLY A 197 19.34 7.60 13.33
N ASP A 198 20.66 7.46 13.45
CA ASP A 198 21.43 7.74 14.66
C ASP A 198 21.19 9.15 15.23
N GLU A 199 20.82 9.20 16.52
CA GLU A 199 20.48 10.44 17.25
C GLU A 199 21.63 11.47 17.27
N GLN A 200 22.87 11.04 17.07
CA GLN A 200 24.04 11.91 17.00
C GLN A 200 23.98 12.85 15.79
N TYR A 201 23.34 12.43 14.70
CA TYR A 201 23.37 13.13 13.42
C TYR A 201 21.99 13.52 12.91
N TYR A 202 20.93 12.89 13.41
CA TYR A 202 19.59 13.05 12.87
C TYR A 202 18.50 13.17 13.94
N SER A 203 17.61 14.16 13.74
CA SER A 203 16.40 14.36 14.52
C SER A 203 15.19 14.18 13.59
N PRO A 204 14.37 13.12 13.76
CA PRO A 204 13.19 12.93 12.91
C PRO A 204 12.14 14.04 13.08
N ARG A 205 12.20 14.77 14.20
CA ARG A 205 11.32 15.91 14.49
C ARG A 205 11.59 17.09 13.55
N ASP A 206 12.83 17.29 13.11
CA ASP A 206 13.18 18.41 12.22
C ASP A 206 12.42 18.30 10.87
N VAL A 207 12.20 17.07 10.41
CA VAL A 207 11.41 16.78 9.21
C VAL A 207 9.93 17.07 9.45
N THR A 208 9.37 16.51 10.52
CA THR A 208 7.92 16.60 10.77
C THR A 208 7.48 17.99 11.23
N GLU A 209 8.35 18.76 11.91
CA GLU A 209 8.12 20.18 12.19
C GLU A 209 8.07 21.03 10.91
N THR A 210 8.79 20.62 9.86
CA THR A 210 8.84 21.32 8.58
C THR A 210 7.69 20.92 7.65
N PHE A 211 7.45 19.61 7.50
CA PHE A 211 6.57 19.05 6.47
C PHE A 211 5.25 18.50 7.02
N GLY A 212 5.14 18.26 8.33
CA GLY A 212 4.04 17.55 8.95
C GLY A 212 4.21 16.04 8.82
N ASN A 213 4.12 15.51 7.60
CA ASN A 213 4.48 14.12 7.28
C ASN A 213 5.97 14.03 6.91
N ALA A 214 6.54 12.81 6.94
CA ALA A 214 7.82 12.55 6.32
C ALA A 214 7.60 12.31 4.81
N PRO A 215 8.11 13.19 3.93
CA PRO A 215 7.83 13.10 2.50
C PRO A 215 8.46 11.86 1.86
N ALA A 216 7.72 11.20 0.97
CA ALA A 216 8.21 10.06 0.21
C ALA A 216 9.52 10.38 -0.53
N GLU A 217 9.61 11.54 -1.18
CA GLU A 217 10.79 11.91 -1.98
C GLU A 217 12.03 12.09 -1.11
N MET A 218 11.87 12.48 0.16
CA MET A 218 12.98 12.54 1.09
C MET A 218 13.49 11.14 1.43
N LEU A 219 12.58 10.20 1.68
CA LEU A 219 12.92 8.81 1.96
C LEU A 219 13.55 8.14 0.73
N ASP A 220 13.03 8.41 -0.47
CA ASP A 220 13.55 7.91 -1.74
C ASP A 220 14.97 8.39 -2.04
N VAL A 221 15.26 9.67 -1.81
CA VAL A 221 16.63 10.18 -1.89
C VAL A 221 17.54 9.43 -0.92
N GLY A 222 17.03 9.14 0.27
CA GLY A 222 17.69 8.25 1.21
C GLY A 222 18.00 6.90 0.59
N PHE A 223 16.98 6.12 0.20
CA PHE A 223 17.17 4.78 -0.36
C PHE A 223 18.09 4.77 -1.60
N ALA A 224 17.98 5.77 -2.47
CA ALA A 224 18.80 5.88 -3.67
C ALA A 224 20.30 6.08 -3.34
N LEU A 225 20.61 6.83 -2.27
CA LEU A 225 21.98 7.08 -1.81
C LEU A 225 22.63 5.89 -1.10
N MET A 226 21.89 4.80 -0.82
CA MET A 226 22.44 3.60 -0.18
C MET A 226 23.39 2.82 -1.09
N ASP A 227 23.06 2.69 -2.38
CA ASP A 227 24.00 2.21 -3.42
C ASP A 227 23.96 3.16 -4.62
N PRO A 228 24.63 4.32 -4.53
CA PRO A 228 24.50 5.37 -5.53
C PRO A 228 25.09 4.95 -6.88
N VAL A 229 26.04 4.01 -6.89
CA VAL A 229 26.63 3.51 -8.14
C VAL A 229 25.68 2.52 -8.80
N ALA A 230 25.03 1.63 -8.06
CA ALA A 230 24.00 0.76 -8.62
C ALA A 230 22.79 1.58 -9.08
N ASN A 231 22.28 2.46 -8.21
CA ASN A 231 21.01 3.17 -8.38
C ASN A 231 21.08 4.34 -9.37
N PHE A 232 22.20 5.05 -9.51
CA PHE A 232 22.29 6.18 -10.46
C PHE A 232 23.05 5.85 -11.74
N VAL A 233 23.89 4.82 -11.78
CA VAL A 233 24.77 4.57 -12.92
C VAL A 233 24.55 3.19 -13.51
N SER A 234 24.77 2.15 -12.71
CA SER A 234 24.79 0.76 -13.19
C SER A 234 23.43 0.31 -13.71
N LYS A 235 22.33 0.76 -13.10
CA LYS A 235 20.97 0.42 -13.56
C LYS A 235 20.69 0.94 -14.98
N TYR A 236 21.10 2.17 -15.31
CA TYR A 236 20.87 2.74 -16.63
C TYR A 236 21.83 2.19 -17.69
N VAL A 237 23.05 1.81 -17.29
CA VAL A 237 23.96 1.06 -18.17
C VAL A 237 23.38 -0.32 -18.50
N ARG A 238 22.85 -1.04 -17.50
CA ARG A 238 22.17 -2.33 -17.71
C ARG A 238 20.92 -2.17 -18.58
N LEU A 239 20.12 -1.12 -18.38
CA LEU A 239 19.01 -0.81 -19.27
C LEU A 239 19.51 -0.59 -20.70
N TYR A 240 20.53 0.23 -20.90
CA TYR A 240 21.12 0.48 -22.21
C TYR A 240 21.61 -0.79 -22.92
N ASP A 241 22.18 -1.72 -22.15
CA ASP A 241 22.70 -3.00 -22.65
C ASP A 241 21.58 -3.99 -23.00
N ASN A 242 20.42 -3.91 -22.34
CA ASN A 242 19.30 -4.85 -22.49
C ASN A 242 18.01 -4.19 -23.05
N ILE A 243 18.11 -3.02 -23.68
CA ILE A 243 16.94 -2.25 -24.15
C ILE A 243 16.17 -2.92 -25.30
N GLU A 244 16.74 -3.95 -25.91
CA GLU A 244 16.12 -4.76 -26.97
C GLU A 244 15.47 -6.05 -26.40
N ASP A 245 15.57 -6.28 -25.10
CA ASP A 245 14.93 -7.38 -24.38
C ASP A 245 13.64 -6.86 -23.73
N ASP A 246 12.50 -7.12 -24.37
CA ASP A 246 11.20 -6.60 -23.95
C ASP A 246 10.85 -7.03 -22.51
N ASP A 247 11.16 -8.28 -22.14
CA ASP A 247 10.93 -8.79 -20.78
C ASP A 247 11.78 -8.00 -19.77
N PHE A 248 13.05 -7.72 -20.08
CA PHE A 248 13.90 -6.90 -19.23
C PHE A 248 13.37 -5.47 -19.10
N VAL A 249 12.96 -4.85 -20.21
CA VAL A 249 12.46 -3.47 -20.26
C VAL A 249 11.18 -3.33 -19.45
N GLU A 250 10.24 -4.27 -19.59
CA GLU A 250 9.03 -4.26 -18.77
C GLU A 250 9.34 -4.41 -17.28
N ASN A 251 10.17 -5.39 -16.90
CA ASN A 251 10.58 -5.57 -15.50
C ASN A 251 11.24 -4.30 -14.94
N PHE A 252 12.11 -3.66 -15.73
CA PHE A 252 12.74 -2.40 -15.37
C PHE A 252 11.69 -1.29 -15.18
N GLY A 253 10.73 -1.17 -16.10
CA GLY A 253 9.62 -0.23 -16.00
C GLY A 253 8.79 -0.42 -14.73
N ARG A 254 8.43 -1.67 -14.39
CA ARG A 254 7.66 -1.99 -13.17
C ARG A 254 8.40 -1.53 -11.91
N MET A 255 9.71 -1.75 -11.87
CA MET A 255 10.56 -1.32 -10.75
C MET A 255 10.70 0.20 -10.66
N GLU A 256 10.93 0.89 -11.79
CA GLU A 256 10.99 2.36 -11.78
C GLU A 256 9.64 2.98 -11.41
N ARG A 257 8.53 2.39 -11.86
CA ARG A 257 7.18 2.80 -11.45
C ARG A 257 7.02 2.69 -9.94
N TRP A 258 7.38 1.55 -9.35
CA TRP A 258 7.36 1.37 -7.88
C TRP A 258 8.22 2.39 -7.14
N LEU A 259 9.43 2.66 -7.62
CA LEU A 259 10.32 3.66 -7.04
C LEU A 259 9.81 5.09 -7.19
N SER A 260 8.95 5.36 -8.18
CA SER A 260 8.39 6.70 -8.41
C SER A 260 7.08 6.97 -7.70
N GLU A 261 6.40 5.92 -7.22
CA GLU A 261 5.11 5.99 -6.53
C GLU A 261 5.30 5.80 -5.01
N GLY A 262 6.25 6.55 -4.44
CA GLY A 262 6.50 6.57 -3.01
C GLY A 262 5.29 7.09 -2.21
N ILE A 263 5.22 6.71 -0.93
CA ILE A 263 4.14 7.10 -0.01
C ILE A 263 4.73 7.83 1.19
N ASP A 264 4.12 8.96 1.55
CA ASP A 264 4.42 9.73 2.76
C ASP A 264 4.19 8.90 4.02
N VAL A 265 4.98 9.16 5.08
CA VAL A 265 4.73 8.56 6.40
C VAL A 265 4.14 9.61 7.34
N ALA A 266 3.08 9.25 8.05
CA ALA A 266 2.48 10.10 9.07
C ALA A 266 3.53 10.57 10.10
N GLY A 267 3.59 11.88 10.35
CA GLY A 267 4.69 12.49 11.11
C GLY A 267 4.91 11.92 12.52
N ALA A 268 3.84 11.77 13.30
CA ALA A 268 3.95 11.24 14.66
C ALA A 268 4.45 9.79 14.65
N THR A 269 3.95 8.95 13.74
CA THR A 269 4.44 7.58 13.54
C THR A 269 5.89 7.55 13.08
N TYR A 270 6.29 8.43 12.15
CA TYR A 270 7.67 8.53 11.69
C TYR A 270 8.63 8.85 12.83
N VAL A 271 8.33 9.88 13.62
CA VAL A 271 9.14 10.26 14.79
C VAL A 271 9.19 9.11 15.79
N GLN A 272 8.04 8.56 16.14
CA GLN A 272 7.96 7.48 17.12
C GLN A 272 8.76 6.25 16.68
N PHE A 273 8.64 5.85 15.40
CA PHE A 273 9.36 4.69 14.90
C PHE A 273 10.88 4.89 14.94
N LEU A 274 11.38 6.05 14.53
CA LEU A 274 12.81 6.30 14.53
C LEU A 274 13.37 6.43 15.96
N GLU A 275 12.71 7.18 16.83
CA GLU A 275 13.16 7.34 18.22
C GLU A 275 13.05 6.04 19.00
N ASP A 276 11.88 5.38 18.99
CA ASP A 276 11.65 4.22 19.85
C ASP A 276 12.26 2.94 19.29
N ILE A 277 12.32 2.74 17.97
CA ILE A 277 12.76 1.48 17.36
C ILE A 277 14.22 1.57 16.91
N TYR A 278 14.60 2.61 16.15
CA TYR A 278 15.96 2.69 15.59
C TYR A 278 16.98 3.22 16.59
N GLN A 279 16.65 4.29 17.31
CA GLN A 279 17.59 4.97 18.21
C GLN A 279 17.65 4.31 19.58
N ASP A 280 16.49 4.13 20.24
CA ASP A 280 16.42 3.61 21.61
C ASP A 280 16.28 2.07 21.68
N ASN A 281 16.04 1.41 20.54
CA ASN A 281 15.86 -0.05 20.43
C ASN A 281 14.84 -0.62 21.46
N LYS A 282 13.79 0.15 21.78
CA LYS A 282 12.83 -0.16 22.86
C LYS A 282 12.04 -1.44 22.62
N LEU A 283 11.78 -1.79 21.36
CA LEU A 283 11.08 -3.03 21.03
C LEU A 283 11.93 -4.24 21.45
N TYR A 284 13.18 -4.30 21.02
CA TYR A 284 14.09 -5.42 21.35
C TYR A 284 14.37 -5.51 22.85
N ASN A 285 14.51 -4.36 23.50
CA ASN A 285 14.80 -4.28 24.93
C ASN A 285 13.57 -4.51 25.84
N ASP A 286 12.38 -4.81 25.27
CA ASP A 286 11.13 -5.00 26.01
C ASP A 286 10.70 -3.76 26.81
N GLU A 287 10.99 -2.55 26.28
CA GLU A 287 10.71 -1.25 26.91
C GLU A 287 9.65 -0.43 26.17
N LEU A 288 9.09 -0.93 25.06
CA LEU A 288 8.13 -0.20 24.22
C LEU A 288 6.70 -0.22 24.79
N TYR A 289 6.02 0.94 24.71
CA TYR A 289 4.62 1.09 25.09
C TYR A 289 3.81 1.77 23.97
N LEU A 290 2.63 1.24 23.66
CA LEU A 290 1.64 1.88 22.78
C LEU A 290 0.41 2.26 23.61
N ASP A 291 0.09 3.56 23.68
CA ASP A 291 -0.97 4.13 24.54
C ASP A 291 -1.01 3.55 25.97
N GLY A 292 0.18 3.40 26.57
CA GLY A 292 0.33 2.88 27.94
C GLY A 292 0.21 1.35 28.08
N LYS A 293 0.00 0.61 27.00
CA LYS A 293 0.09 -0.86 26.96
C LYS A 293 1.51 -1.28 26.62
N HIS A 294 2.10 -2.12 27.47
CA HIS A 294 3.44 -2.67 27.27
C HIS A 294 3.42 -3.70 26.13
N ILE A 295 4.38 -3.58 25.21
CA ILE A 295 4.68 -4.61 24.20
C ILE A 295 5.57 -5.66 24.87
N ASP A 296 4.93 -6.61 25.55
CA ASP A 296 5.58 -7.73 26.24
C ASP A 296 5.94 -8.83 25.23
N LEU A 297 7.23 -8.98 24.92
CA LEU A 297 7.70 -9.97 23.94
C LEU A 297 7.47 -11.42 24.39
N SER A 298 7.33 -11.66 25.70
CA SER A 298 7.06 -13.02 26.23
C SER A 298 5.67 -13.54 25.88
N ARG A 299 4.76 -12.64 25.45
CA ARG A 299 3.42 -13.00 24.97
C ARG A 299 3.38 -13.47 23.52
N ILE A 300 4.47 -13.29 22.77
CA ILE A 300 4.59 -13.83 21.42
C ILE A 300 4.99 -15.31 21.57
N ASP A 301 3.99 -16.18 21.79
CA ASP A 301 4.16 -17.61 22.05
C ASP A 301 3.74 -18.50 20.86
N MET A 302 3.05 -17.94 19.88
CA MET A 302 2.68 -18.59 18.62
C MET A 302 3.92 -18.88 17.75
N PRO A 303 3.84 -19.80 16.76
CA PRO A 303 4.94 -20.06 15.85
C PRO A 303 5.37 -18.81 15.06
N VAL A 304 6.68 -18.61 14.94
CA VAL A 304 7.28 -17.46 14.24
C VAL A 304 8.15 -17.92 13.07
N LEU A 305 7.93 -17.31 11.90
CA LEU A 305 8.75 -17.49 10.71
C LEU A 305 9.51 -16.20 10.39
N GLN A 306 10.82 -16.19 10.57
CA GLN A 306 11.71 -15.13 10.12
C GLN A 306 12.16 -15.37 8.67
N ILE A 307 11.95 -14.40 7.79
CA ILE A 307 12.35 -14.43 6.37
C ILE A 307 13.35 -13.29 6.12
N THR A 308 14.60 -13.63 5.80
CA THR A 308 15.71 -12.66 5.69
C THR A 308 16.47 -12.78 4.37
N GLY A 309 17.04 -11.67 3.90
CA GLY A 309 17.93 -11.63 2.74
C GLY A 309 19.39 -11.62 3.18
N GLU A 310 20.23 -12.52 2.65
CA GLU A 310 21.67 -12.59 2.97
C GLU A 310 22.41 -11.29 2.61
N TYR A 311 21.95 -10.59 1.57
CA TYR A 311 22.54 -9.35 1.06
C TYR A 311 21.62 -8.15 1.28
N ASP A 312 20.75 -8.23 2.28
CA ASP A 312 19.93 -7.10 2.68
C ASP A 312 20.79 -6.05 3.40
N HIS A 313 21.07 -4.95 2.71
CA HIS A 313 21.81 -3.81 3.29
C HIS A 313 20.89 -2.81 3.99
N LEU A 314 19.57 -2.96 3.80
CA LEU A 314 18.57 -2.09 4.40
C LEU A 314 18.26 -2.54 5.82
N ILE A 315 17.85 -3.80 5.93
CA ILE A 315 17.61 -4.52 7.18
C ILE A 315 18.45 -5.80 7.13
N PRO A 316 19.73 -5.74 7.53
CA PRO A 316 20.58 -6.91 7.60
C PRO A 316 19.96 -8.01 8.48
N PRO A 317 20.27 -9.30 8.23
CA PRO A 317 19.82 -10.40 9.08
C PRO A 317 20.16 -10.19 10.57
N GLU A 318 21.23 -9.48 10.88
CA GLU A 318 21.64 -9.08 12.22
C GLU A 318 20.63 -8.14 12.90
N SER A 319 19.84 -7.39 12.13
CA SER A 319 18.74 -6.56 12.64
C SER A 319 17.44 -7.32 12.88
N SER A 320 17.36 -8.59 12.48
CA SER A 320 16.13 -9.39 12.57
C SER A 320 16.30 -10.62 13.44
N THR A 321 17.35 -11.41 13.20
CA THR A 321 17.53 -12.74 13.82
C THR A 321 17.75 -12.74 15.33
N PRO A 322 18.40 -11.74 15.98
CA PRO A 322 18.50 -11.71 17.45
C PRO A 322 17.15 -11.66 18.14
N PHE A 323 16.12 -11.14 17.46
CA PHE A 323 14.76 -11.06 17.99
C PHE A 323 14.17 -12.44 18.30
N ASN A 324 14.62 -13.49 17.60
CA ASN A 324 14.19 -14.87 17.84
C ASN A 324 14.46 -15.34 19.27
N ASP A 325 15.52 -14.84 19.90
CA ASP A 325 15.91 -15.20 21.25
C ASP A 325 15.23 -14.32 22.32
N ALA A 326 14.54 -13.24 21.90
CA ALA A 326 13.87 -12.27 22.78
C ALA A 326 12.38 -12.58 23.01
N ILE A 327 11.76 -13.36 22.13
CA ILE A 327 10.32 -13.69 22.19
C ILE A 327 10.02 -14.93 23.02
N GLY A 328 8.74 -15.09 23.42
CA GLY A 328 8.25 -16.23 24.18
C GLY A 328 8.11 -17.55 23.39
N SER A 329 8.17 -17.50 22.06
CA SER A 329 7.87 -18.65 21.19
C SER A 329 8.96 -19.71 21.24
N GLU A 330 8.55 -20.97 21.36
CA GLU A 330 9.43 -22.13 21.26
C GLU A 330 9.52 -22.72 19.83
N ASP A 331 8.66 -22.27 18.90
CA ASP A 331 8.65 -22.68 17.48
C ASP A 331 9.04 -21.52 16.57
N VAL A 332 10.35 -21.30 16.47
CA VAL A 332 10.93 -20.27 15.60
C VAL A 332 11.67 -20.90 14.43
N THR A 333 11.27 -20.55 13.21
CA THR A 333 11.92 -20.97 11.97
C THR A 333 12.55 -19.75 11.29
N THR A 334 13.80 -19.86 10.86
CA THR A 334 14.45 -18.82 10.03
C THR A 334 14.71 -19.35 8.63
N MET A 335 14.22 -18.63 7.62
CA MET A 335 14.50 -18.87 6.21
C MET A 335 15.28 -17.69 5.64
N GLN A 336 16.53 -17.94 5.27
CA GLN A 336 17.37 -16.95 4.62
C GLN A 336 17.50 -17.27 3.13
N GLN A 337 17.46 -16.24 2.29
CA GLN A 337 17.65 -16.36 0.85
C GLN A 337 18.80 -15.47 0.36
N SER A 338 19.59 -15.96 -0.61
CA SER A 338 20.74 -15.23 -1.16
C SER A 338 20.33 -14.09 -2.10
N THR A 339 19.70 -13.06 -1.52
CA THR A 339 19.14 -11.89 -2.20
C THR A 339 19.13 -10.68 -1.26
N GLY A 340 18.81 -9.50 -1.79
CA GLY A 340 18.63 -8.28 -0.99
C GLY A 340 17.16 -8.03 -0.60
N HIS A 341 16.89 -6.92 0.07
CA HIS A 341 15.57 -6.56 0.63
C HIS A 341 14.39 -6.82 -0.32
N ILE A 342 14.36 -6.09 -1.45
CA ILE A 342 13.31 -6.21 -2.46
C ILE A 342 13.36 -7.56 -3.19
N GLY A 343 14.56 -8.14 -3.29
CA GLY A 343 14.76 -9.41 -3.96
C GLY A 343 14.06 -10.58 -3.26
N LEU A 344 13.72 -10.47 -1.97
CA LEU A 344 12.84 -11.43 -1.30
C LEU A 344 11.45 -11.48 -1.96
N SER A 345 10.96 -10.34 -2.46
CA SER A 345 9.64 -10.20 -3.10
C SER A 345 9.66 -10.43 -4.61
N VAL A 346 10.72 -10.05 -5.31
CA VAL A 346 10.72 -9.97 -6.79
C VAL A 346 11.79 -10.80 -7.49
N SER A 347 12.70 -11.46 -6.76
CA SER A 347 13.73 -12.28 -7.43
C SER A 347 13.19 -13.65 -7.85
N GLY A 348 13.59 -14.12 -9.03
CA GLY A 348 13.16 -15.42 -9.53
C GLY A 348 13.60 -16.59 -8.64
N SER A 349 14.76 -16.49 -8.00
CA SER A 349 15.22 -17.48 -7.03
C SER A 349 14.34 -17.49 -5.79
N SER A 350 13.91 -16.34 -5.26
CA SER A 350 12.95 -16.30 -4.14
C SER A 350 11.65 -17.02 -4.49
N HIS A 351 11.08 -16.80 -5.68
CA HIS A 351 9.85 -17.51 -6.08
C HIS A 351 10.04 -19.00 -6.36
N THR A 352 11.25 -19.43 -6.72
CA THR A 352 11.53 -20.83 -7.02
C THR A 352 11.91 -21.63 -5.77
N GLU A 353 12.58 -21.00 -4.80
CA GLU A 353 13.25 -21.70 -3.70
C GLU A 353 12.72 -21.31 -2.32
N LEU A 354 12.42 -20.02 -2.10
CA LEU A 354 11.98 -19.50 -0.80
C LEU A 354 10.46 -19.62 -0.64
N TRP A 355 9.69 -19.01 -1.52
CA TRP A 355 8.23 -18.91 -1.38
C TRP A 355 7.51 -20.27 -1.29
N PRO A 356 7.88 -21.32 -2.04
CA PRO A 356 7.28 -22.64 -1.84
C PRO A 356 7.42 -23.16 -0.41
N ARG A 357 8.58 -22.92 0.23
CA ARG A 357 8.83 -23.32 1.63
C ARG A 357 8.05 -22.47 2.62
N VAL A 358 7.91 -21.17 2.35
CA VAL A 358 7.09 -20.26 3.18
C VAL A 358 5.62 -20.69 3.14
N CYS A 359 5.08 -20.96 1.94
CA CYS A 359 3.71 -21.44 1.77
C CYS A 359 3.49 -22.76 2.51
N GLU A 360 4.43 -23.71 2.38
CA GLU A 360 4.37 -24.99 3.10
C GLU A 360 4.41 -24.80 4.61
N TRP A 361 5.28 -23.93 5.13
CA TRP A 361 5.39 -23.65 6.56
C TRP A 361 4.07 -23.14 7.17
N PHE A 362 3.40 -22.20 6.49
CA PHE A 362 2.08 -21.73 6.91
C PHE A 362 1.03 -22.83 6.80
N ALA A 363 1.02 -23.59 5.72
CA ALA A 363 0.04 -24.66 5.49
C ALA A 363 0.10 -25.74 6.58
N GLU A 364 1.31 -26.18 6.95
CA GLU A 364 1.53 -27.19 8.00
C GLU A 364 1.02 -26.75 9.38
N ARG A 365 0.98 -25.44 9.64
CA ARG A 365 0.57 -24.85 10.94
C ARG A 365 -0.83 -24.25 10.93
N SER A 366 -1.54 -24.39 9.81
CA SER A 366 -2.91 -23.85 9.60
C SER A 366 -3.99 -24.93 9.66
N VAL A 367 -3.70 -26.07 10.29
CA VAL A 367 -4.66 -27.17 10.46
C VAL A 367 -5.59 -26.84 11.62
N VAL A 368 -6.90 -26.78 11.35
CA VAL A 368 -7.94 -26.63 12.37
C VAL A 368 -8.40 -28.03 12.78
N ASP A 369 -8.24 -28.38 14.06
CA ASP A 369 -8.73 -29.65 14.57
C ASP A 369 -10.27 -29.60 14.65
N ALA A 370 -10.95 -30.44 13.88
CA ALA A 370 -12.41 -30.53 13.83
C ALA A 370 -13.09 -30.88 15.18
N GLU A 371 -12.31 -31.23 16.21
CA GLU A 371 -12.82 -31.55 17.56
C GLU A 371 -12.87 -30.33 18.51
N ALA A 372 -12.35 -29.17 18.11
CA ALA A 372 -12.21 -27.99 18.97
C ALA A 372 -13.28 -26.90 18.72
N VAL A 373 -14.46 -27.25 18.20
CA VAL A 373 -15.61 -26.33 18.20
C VAL A 373 -16.15 -26.28 19.64
N PRO A 374 -16.06 -25.15 20.37
CA PRO A 374 -16.79 -25.01 21.62
C PRO A 374 -18.26 -25.11 21.25
N GLU A 375 -18.99 -26.02 21.90
CA GLU A 375 -20.44 -26.14 21.80
C GLU A 375 -21.04 -24.76 22.11
N ALA A 376 -21.33 -24.00 21.05
CA ALA A 376 -21.95 -22.69 21.15
C ALA A 376 -23.21 -22.88 22.00
N ALA A 377 -23.26 -22.12 23.09
CA ALA A 377 -24.29 -22.20 24.10
C ALA A 377 -25.67 -22.39 23.46
N ALA A 378 -26.16 -23.62 23.50
CA ALA A 378 -27.56 -23.91 23.28
C ALA A 378 -28.31 -23.15 24.38
N ILE A 379 -28.85 -21.99 24.03
CA ILE A 379 -29.89 -21.37 24.82
C ILE A 379 -31.06 -22.35 24.71
N GLU A 380 -31.24 -23.15 25.76
CA GLU A 380 -32.49 -23.88 25.96
C GLU A 380 -33.60 -22.83 26.09
N ILE A 381 -34.37 -22.68 25.02
CA ILE A 381 -35.67 -22.02 25.07
C ILE A 381 -36.60 -23.04 25.72
N ASP A 382 -36.80 -22.92 27.02
CA ASP A 382 -37.88 -23.62 27.72
C ASP A 382 -39.22 -23.23 27.07
N ASP A 383 -39.94 -24.25 26.59
CA ASP A 383 -41.31 -24.17 26.08
C ASP A 383 -42.19 -23.43 27.10
N VAL A 384 -42.74 -22.28 26.70
CA VAL A 384 -43.85 -21.65 27.43
C VAL A 384 -45.12 -21.84 26.62
N ASP A 385 -46.01 -22.64 27.20
CA ASP A 385 -47.34 -23.01 26.74
C ASP A 385 -48.11 -21.89 26.03
N GLU A 386 -48.52 -22.17 24.79
CA GLU A 386 -49.70 -21.56 24.19
C GLU A 386 -50.95 -22.04 24.93
N GLU A 387 -51.69 -21.15 25.60
CA GLU A 387 -53.15 -21.10 25.50
C GLU A 387 -53.75 -19.80 26.11
N ALA A 388 -54.37 -19.05 25.19
CA ALA A 388 -55.67 -18.38 25.28
C ALA A 388 -55.85 -16.96 25.86
N VAL A 389 -56.67 -16.23 25.07
CA VAL A 389 -57.53 -15.05 25.35
C VAL A 389 -56.87 -13.70 25.03
N GLY A 390 -57.39 -12.84 24.16
CA GLY A 390 -58.61 -12.81 23.36
C GLY A 390 -58.76 -11.39 22.79
N SER A 391 -59.26 -11.30 21.56
CA SER A 391 -59.88 -10.14 20.87
C SER A 391 -60.09 -8.87 21.71
N GLU A 392 -59.52 -7.74 21.26
CA GLU A 392 -60.27 -6.49 21.03
C GLU A 392 -59.41 -5.43 20.29
N ALA A 393 -60.06 -4.74 19.35
CA ALA A 393 -59.63 -3.50 18.69
C ALA A 393 -60.88 -2.58 18.64
N PRO A 394 -60.82 -1.29 18.29
CA PRO A 394 -59.80 -0.23 18.43
C PRO A 394 -60.45 0.99 19.18
N PRO A 395 -60.01 2.28 19.10
CA PRO A 395 -60.32 3.09 17.91
C PRO A 395 -59.31 4.22 17.56
N ALA A 396 -59.46 4.73 16.33
CA ALA A 396 -58.88 5.97 15.83
C ALA A 396 -59.67 7.21 16.30
N VAL A 397 -59.01 8.37 16.39
CA VAL A 397 -59.65 9.71 16.41
C VAL A 397 -58.81 10.70 15.58
N ASN A 398 -59.52 11.48 14.76
CA ASN A 398 -59.06 12.51 13.83
C ASN A 398 -58.83 13.88 14.49
N ASP A 399 -57.92 14.65 13.88
CA ASP A 399 -58.01 16.06 13.41
C ASP A 399 -58.54 17.16 14.36
N GLU A 400 -57.73 18.21 14.59
CA GLU A 400 -58.08 19.60 14.23
C GLU A 400 -56.93 20.62 14.47
N THR A 401 -56.91 21.59 13.55
CA THR A 401 -56.02 22.71 13.23
C THR A 401 -55.91 23.90 14.20
N ALA A 402 -54.75 24.59 14.18
CA ALA A 402 -54.54 26.06 14.08
C ALA A 402 -53.03 26.33 14.31
N GLY A 403 -52.24 27.06 13.52
CA GLY A 403 -52.51 28.20 12.64
C GLY A 403 -52.01 29.48 13.32
N GLU A 404 -50.79 29.93 13.01
CA GLU A 404 -50.42 31.36 12.90
C GLU A 404 -49.00 31.55 12.34
N GLU A 405 -48.97 32.25 11.19
CA GLU A 405 -47.81 32.78 10.48
C GLU A 405 -47.35 34.14 11.03
N ALA A 406 -46.28 34.65 10.38
CA ALA A 406 -45.88 36.05 10.16
C ALA A 406 -44.86 36.59 11.18
N THR A 407 -43.76 37.26 10.83
CA THR A 407 -43.21 37.91 9.61
C THR A 407 -41.79 38.36 10.04
N GLY A 408 -40.73 38.42 9.23
CA GLY A 408 -40.57 39.15 7.98
C GLY A 408 -39.51 40.27 8.16
N ASP A 409 -38.89 40.67 7.05
CA ASP A 409 -37.90 41.73 6.79
C ASP A 409 -36.42 41.37 7.00
N ASP A 410 -35.61 41.10 5.96
CA ASP A 410 -35.33 41.80 4.68
C ASP A 410 -34.33 42.97 4.84
N THR A 411 -33.25 42.94 4.06
CA THR A 411 -32.57 44.10 3.48
C THR A 411 -31.43 43.65 2.58
N THR A 412 -31.63 43.88 1.29
CA THR A 412 -30.64 43.97 0.22
C THR A 412 -29.92 45.32 0.26
N SER A 413 -28.66 45.36 -0.21
CA SER A 413 -28.15 46.50 -0.98
C SER A 413 -26.87 46.15 -1.75
N ASP A 414 -26.89 46.59 -3.01
CA ASP A 414 -25.92 46.50 -4.10
C ASP A 414 -24.57 47.22 -3.92
N ASP A 415 -23.68 46.86 -4.87
CA ASP A 415 -22.63 47.64 -5.56
C ASP A 415 -21.30 47.96 -4.85
N ALA A 416 -20.21 47.42 -5.40
CA ALA A 416 -19.16 48.23 -6.03
C ALA A 416 -18.15 47.37 -6.82
N VAL A 417 -17.99 47.75 -8.09
CA VAL A 417 -16.94 47.39 -9.05
C VAL A 417 -15.64 48.09 -8.68
N ASP A 418 -14.49 47.41 -8.82
CA ASP A 418 -13.26 48.07 -9.30
C ASP A 418 -12.37 47.10 -10.08
N ASP A 419 -12.09 47.50 -11.33
CA ASP A 419 -11.16 46.90 -12.28
C ASP A 419 -9.72 47.31 -11.93
N ASN A 420 -8.73 46.41 -12.11
CA ASN A 420 -7.62 46.76 -13.01
C ASN A 420 -6.70 45.60 -13.43
N ALA A 421 -6.44 45.64 -14.74
CA ALA A 421 -5.19 45.39 -15.44
C ALA A 421 -4.77 43.94 -15.74
N ALA A 422 -5.21 43.55 -16.93
CA ALA A 422 -4.60 42.58 -17.83
C ALA A 422 -3.11 42.85 -18.14
N SER A 423 -2.42 41.77 -18.48
CA SER A 423 -1.28 41.74 -19.39
C SER A 423 -1.54 40.62 -20.39
N GLU A 424 -2.00 41.03 -21.57
CA GLU A 424 -2.28 40.21 -22.75
C GLU A 424 -1.02 39.51 -23.29
N THR A 425 -1.19 38.29 -23.78
CA THR A 425 -0.56 37.87 -25.04
C THR A 425 -1.59 37.11 -25.86
N ASP A 426 -2.01 37.73 -26.95
CA ASP A 426 -2.84 37.18 -28.02
C ASP A 426 -2.24 35.90 -28.63
N ALA A 427 -3.09 34.89 -28.87
CA ALA A 427 -3.01 34.01 -30.03
C ALA A 427 -4.35 33.28 -30.26
N GLU A 428 -5.13 33.81 -31.21
CA GLU A 428 -6.04 33.16 -32.15
C GLU A 428 -6.91 31.95 -31.71
N SER A 429 -8.23 32.17 -31.73
CA SER A 429 -9.24 31.12 -31.60
C SER A 429 -9.28 30.23 -32.85
N THR A 430 -9.09 28.92 -32.65
CA THR A 430 -9.64 27.87 -33.51
C THR A 430 -10.67 27.12 -32.68
N GLY A 431 -11.92 27.12 -33.13
CA GLY A 431 -13.01 26.42 -32.44
C GLY A 431 -12.92 24.92 -32.66
N ASP A 432 -12.26 24.22 -31.73
CA ASP A 432 -12.43 22.79 -31.52
C ASP A 432 -13.03 22.59 -30.13
N SER A 433 -14.14 21.86 -30.06
CA SER A 433 -14.68 21.40 -28.78
C SER A 433 -13.66 20.47 -28.11
N PRO A 434 -13.53 20.50 -26.77
CA PRO A 434 -12.61 19.63 -26.06
C PRO A 434 -12.85 18.14 -26.39
N GLY A 435 -11.80 17.32 -26.31
CA GLY A 435 -11.92 15.86 -26.46
C GLY A 435 -12.74 15.24 -25.33
N ILE A 436 -13.41 14.11 -25.60
CA ILE A 436 -14.29 13.44 -24.62
C ILE A 436 -13.60 12.95 -23.34
N ASP A 437 -12.27 12.83 -23.35
CA ASP A 437 -11.45 12.42 -22.20
C ASP A 437 -11.46 13.42 -21.04
N VAL A 438 -12.01 14.62 -21.24
CA VAL A 438 -12.20 15.61 -20.16
C VAL A 438 -13.48 15.35 -19.34
N ILE A 439 -14.37 14.47 -19.79
CA ILE A 439 -15.61 14.14 -19.08
C ILE A 439 -15.31 13.14 -17.96
N SER A 440 -15.59 13.57 -16.73
CA SER A 440 -15.39 12.75 -15.53
C SER A 440 -16.07 11.39 -15.65
N GLY A 441 -15.29 10.32 -15.54
CA GLY A 441 -15.76 8.94 -15.66
C GLY A 441 -15.57 8.31 -17.03
N ILE A 442 -15.14 9.07 -18.06
CA ILE A 442 -14.69 8.54 -19.35
C ILE A 442 -13.16 8.38 -19.30
N GLY A 443 -12.70 7.19 -18.89
CA GLY A 443 -11.28 6.84 -18.96
C GLY A 443 -10.82 6.51 -20.39
N PRO A 444 -9.50 6.30 -20.60
CA PRO A 444 -8.91 6.10 -21.93
C PRO A 444 -9.59 4.99 -22.74
N THR A 445 -9.93 3.85 -22.10
CA THR A 445 -10.60 2.72 -22.76
C THR A 445 -11.99 3.06 -23.30
N TYR A 446 -12.78 3.85 -22.57
CA TYR A 446 -14.09 4.31 -23.05
C TYR A 446 -13.94 5.38 -24.11
N ALA A 447 -12.96 6.28 -23.93
CA ALA A 447 -12.65 7.31 -24.90
C ALA A 447 -12.24 6.73 -26.26
N ASP A 448 -11.42 5.69 -26.28
CA ASP A 448 -10.97 5.06 -27.52
C ASP A 448 -12.11 4.35 -28.25
N ARG A 449 -12.99 3.64 -27.52
CA ARG A 449 -14.19 3.02 -28.10
C ARG A 449 -15.15 4.03 -28.70
N LEU A 450 -15.38 5.14 -28.00
CA LEU A 450 -16.26 6.22 -28.47
C LEU A 450 -15.66 6.95 -29.69
N ARG A 451 -14.33 7.18 -29.70
CA ARG A 451 -13.63 7.76 -30.86
C ARG A 451 -13.67 6.84 -32.08
N ASP A 452 -13.52 5.53 -31.89
CA ASP A 452 -13.61 4.55 -32.98
C ASP A 452 -14.98 4.56 -33.68
N ASP A 453 -16.03 5.02 -32.99
CA ASP A 453 -17.38 5.18 -33.53
C ASP A 453 -17.73 6.65 -33.88
N GLY A 454 -16.74 7.55 -33.87
CA GLY A 454 -16.88 8.94 -34.33
C GLY A 454 -17.40 9.93 -33.28
N ILE A 455 -17.44 9.55 -32.01
CA ILE A 455 -17.74 10.43 -30.88
C ILE A 455 -16.40 10.89 -30.29
N GLU A 456 -15.81 11.96 -30.87
CA GLU A 456 -14.44 12.38 -30.54
C GLU A 456 -14.41 13.56 -29.54
N THR A 457 -15.43 14.42 -29.57
CA THR A 457 -15.49 15.65 -28.78
C THR A 457 -16.66 15.67 -27.80
N VAL A 458 -16.59 16.56 -26.80
CA VAL A 458 -17.68 16.83 -25.86
C VAL A 458 -18.97 17.21 -26.59
N ASP A 459 -18.88 17.92 -27.71
CA ASP A 459 -20.04 18.29 -28.51
C ASP A 459 -20.66 17.07 -29.24
N ASP A 460 -19.84 16.15 -29.74
CA ASP A 460 -20.32 14.90 -30.35
C ASP A 460 -21.03 14.03 -29.30
N LEU A 461 -20.46 13.94 -28.09
CA LEU A 461 -21.04 13.19 -26.99
C LEU A 461 -22.36 13.81 -26.51
N ARG A 462 -22.47 15.14 -26.48
CA ARG A 462 -23.71 15.85 -26.14
C ARG A 462 -24.84 15.59 -27.14
N ASP A 463 -24.48 15.45 -28.42
CA ASP A 463 -25.44 15.28 -29.51
C ASP A 463 -25.74 13.79 -29.83
N ALA A 464 -25.03 12.84 -29.20
CA ALA A 464 -25.19 11.40 -29.38
C ALA A 464 -26.41 10.81 -28.65
N ASP A 465 -26.93 9.69 -29.16
CA ASP A 465 -28.01 8.96 -28.50
C ASP A 465 -27.48 8.13 -27.32
N ILE A 466 -28.21 8.13 -26.19
CA ILE A 466 -27.78 7.45 -24.96
C ILE A 466 -27.67 5.93 -25.16
N GLU A 467 -28.55 5.32 -25.97
CA GLU A 467 -28.49 3.87 -26.26
C GLU A 467 -27.24 3.54 -27.10
N GLU A 468 -26.88 4.40 -28.05
CA GLU A 468 -25.69 4.28 -28.90
C GLU A 468 -24.40 4.43 -28.08
N VAL A 469 -24.31 5.44 -27.21
CA VAL A 469 -23.16 5.64 -26.31
C VAL A 469 -22.99 4.46 -25.35
N ALA A 470 -24.10 3.92 -24.82
CA ALA A 470 -24.07 2.76 -23.94
C ALA A 470 -23.57 1.50 -24.64
N GLU A 471 -24.02 1.26 -25.88
CA GLU A 471 -23.62 0.12 -26.69
C GLU A 471 -22.13 0.19 -27.08
N VAL A 472 -21.69 1.34 -27.61
CA VAL A 472 -20.30 1.55 -28.08
C VAL A 472 -19.30 1.48 -26.93
N ALA A 473 -19.60 2.13 -25.80
CA ALA A 473 -18.72 2.10 -24.64
C ALA A 473 -18.84 0.81 -23.80
N GLU A 474 -19.80 -0.07 -24.11
CA GLU A 474 -20.16 -1.28 -23.35
C GLU A 474 -20.51 -0.98 -21.88
N VAL A 475 -21.28 0.08 -21.64
CA VAL A 475 -21.71 0.50 -20.29
C VAL A 475 -23.23 0.49 -20.15
N SER A 476 -23.73 0.63 -18.92
CA SER A 476 -25.18 0.81 -18.69
C SER A 476 -25.69 2.12 -19.28
N GLU A 477 -26.94 2.15 -19.77
CA GLU A 477 -27.60 3.39 -20.20
C GLU A 477 -27.64 4.48 -19.12
N SER A 478 -27.65 4.11 -17.83
CA SER A 478 -27.55 5.08 -16.73
C SER A 478 -26.21 5.80 -16.70
N ARG A 479 -25.12 5.08 -17.01
CA ARG A 479 -23.76 5.62 -17.07
C ARG A 479 -23.54 6.47 -18.32
N ALA A 480 -24.04 6.00 -19.47
CA ALA A 480 -24.04 6.79 -20.71
C ALA A 480 -24.80 8.11 -20.55
N ARG A 481 -25.98 8.08 -19.90
CA ARG A 481 -26.75 9.30 -19.61
C ARG A 481 -25.99 10.29 -18.73
N GLU A 482 -25.29 9.81 -17.70
CA GLU A 482 -24.45 10.65 -16.84
C GLU A 482 -23.35 11.38 -17.66
N TRP A 483 -22.73 10.70 -18.63
CA TRP A 483 -21.73 11.30 -19.51
C TRP A 483 -22.30 12.34 -20.47
N VAL A 484 -23.46 12.06 -21.08
CA VAL A 484 -24.15 13.01 -21.96
C VAL A 484 -24.64 14.25 -21.18
N ASP A 485 -25.10 14.06 -19.94
CA ASP A 485 -25.51 15.15 -19.05
C ASP A 485 -24.32 16.02 -18.62
N LEU A 486 -23.13 15.42 -18.41
CA LEU A 486 -21.89 16.15 -18.10
C LEU A 486 -21.30 16.89 -19.32
N ALA A 487 -21.66 16.47 -20.53
CA ALA A 487 -21.26 17.09 -21.79
C ALA A 487 -22.17 18.25 -22.22
N SER A 488 -23.33 18.40 -21.56
CA SER A 488 -24.34 19.45 -21.80
C SER A 488 -24.08 20.70 -20.96
#